data_AF-A0A6V7M6K9-F1
#
_entry.id   AF-A0A6V7M6K9-F1
#
_cell.length_a   1.000
_cell.length_b   1.000
_cell.length_c   1.000
_cell.angle_alpha   90.00
_cell.angle_beta   90.00
_cell.angle_gamma   90.00
#
_symmetry.space_group_name_H-M   'P 1'
#
loop_
_entity.id
_entity.type
_entity.pdbx_description
1 polymer ?
#
loop_
_entity_poly.entity_id
_entity_poly.type
_entity_poly.pdbx_seq_one_letter_code
_entity_poly.pdbx_strand_id
1 'polypeptide(L)'
;SNELRDVWRAVSESVKYTFFFFEEPKSALGSEVILDLHTIRDLQIRRVTRDNEWLTTMYKVTNFPAIMVFDRGDTQTRLKISVPTREGVIQVIKDFMRSKGMEVELEEPAKPTNPAPAAGPQESDIAHSNVGTTSRDLLYQADLENAVRFSLEREISMKKNIEGSTFQALKDYLRVIARYFPLKRGNSEFFTKLYENVTSRESISGKEFK
;
A
#
# COMPACT_ATOMS: atom_id res chain seq x y z
N SER A 1 -25.86 -23.06 -10.59
CA SER A 1 -26.21 -23.55 -9.23
C SER A 1 -26.79 -22.38 -8.44
N ASN A 2 -27.76 -22.60 -7.56
CA ASN A 2 -28.33 -21.53 -6.71
C ASN A 2 -27.25 -20.77 -5.90
N GLU A 3 -26.14 -21.42 -5.57
CA GLU A 3 -25.07 -20.85 -4.76
C GLU A 3 -24.22 -19.81 -5.51
N LEU A 4 -24.12 -19.92 -6.83
CA LEU A 4 -23.43 -18.95 -7.68
C LEU A 4 -24.20 -17.62 -7.75
N ARG A 5 -25.54 -17.69 -7.66
CA ARG A 5 -26.41 -16.51 -7.56
C ARG A 5 -26.19 -15.75 -6.25
N ASP A 6 -25.87 -16.45 -5.16
CA ASP A 6 -25.57 -15.83 -3.86
C ASP A 6 -24.28 -15.02 -3.88
N VAL A 7 -23.29 -15.39 -4.70
CA VAL A 7 -22.06 -14.61 -4.89
C VAL A 7 -22.40 -13.18 -5.34
N TRP A 8 -23.39 -13.05 -6.22
CA TRP A 8 -23.79 -11.80 -6.88
C TRP A 8 -24.83 -10.98 -6.12
N ARG A 9 -25.48 -11.54 -5.09
CA ARG A 9 -26.64 -10.93 -4.40
C ARG A 9 -26.37 -9.53 -3.83
N ALA A 10 -25.14 -9.26 -3.41
CA ALA A 10 -24.72 -7.97 -2.84
C ALA A 10 -23.68 -7.24 -3.72
N VAL A 11 -23.59 -7.58 -5.00
CA VAL A 11 -22.53 -7.11 -5.91
C VAL A 11 -23.14 -6.18 -6.96
N SER A 12 -22.63 -4.94 -7.04
CA SER A 12 -23.05 -3.92 -8.00
C SER A 12 -23.09 -4.46 -9.43
N GLU A 13 -24.12 -4.13 -10.21
CA GLU A 13 -24.28 -4.54 -11.62
C GLU A 13 -23.08 -4.14 -12.50
N SER A 14 -22.35 -3.09 -12.12
CA SER A 14 -21.12 -2.67 -12.80
C SER A 14 -19.98 -3.69 -12.71
N VAL A 15 -20.00 -4.55 -11.69
CA VAL A 15 -18.98 -5.59 -11.49
C VAL A 15 -19.30 -6.78 -12.40
N LYS A 16 -18.36 -7.07 -13.30
CA LYS A 16 -18.42 -8.18 -14.27
C LYS A 16 -17.80 -9.46 -13.72
N TYR A 17 -16.79 -9.34 -12.86
CA TYR A 17 -16.03 -10.48 -12.33
C TYR A 17 -15.89 -10.41 -10.81
N THR A 18 -16.20 -11.50 -10.13
CA THR A 18 -15.89 -11.65 -8.69
C THR A 18 -14.77 -12.65 -8.52
N PHE A 19 -13.76 -12.30 -7.73
CA PHE A 19 -12.62 -13.15 -7.40
C PHE A 19 -12.71 -13.55 -5.92
N PHE A 20 -12.61 -14.84 -5.63
CA PHE A 20 -12.35 -15.32 -4.28
C PHE A 20 -10.87 -15.63 -4.15
N PHE A 21 -10.21 -14.88 -3.26
CA PHE A 21 -8.80 -15.04 -2.93
C PHE A 21 -8.69 -15.88 -1.66
N PHE A 22 -8.29 -17.14 -1.82
CA PHE A 22 -8.10 -18.07 -0.72
C PHE A 22 -6.69 -17.95 -0.15
N GLU A 23 -6.57 -17.72 1.15
CA GLU A 23 -5.26 -17.63 1.82
C GLU A 23 -5.24 -18.16 3.26
N GLU A 24 -4.03 -18.29 3.81
CA GLU A 24 -3.84 -18.60 5.22
C GLU A 24 -4.30 -17.44 6.11
N PRO A 25 -4.87 -17.68 7.31
CA PRO A 25 -5.40 -16.63 8.18
C PRO A 25 -4.39 -15.52 8.52
N LYS A 26 -3.10 -15.89 8.63
CA LYS A 26 -1.99 -14.99 8.95
C LYS A 26 -1.39 -14.28 7.72
N SER A 27 -1.83 -14.61 6.51
CA SER A 27 -1.37 -13.97 5.27
C SER A 27 -2.09 -12.63 5.06
N ALA A 28 -1.33 -11.61 4.66
CA ALA A 28 -1.84 -10.30 4.25
C ALA A 28 -1.98 -10.15 2.72
N LEU A 29 -1.49 -11.13 1.95
CA LEU A 29 -1.39 -11.07 0.49
C LEU A 29 -2.72 -10.73 -0.20
N GLY A 30 -3.81 -11.38 0.21
CA GLY A 30 -5.13 -11.11 -0.36
C GLY A 30 -5.60 -9.68 -0.06
N SER A 31 -5.26 -9.14 1.12
CA SER A 31 -5.63 -7.77 1.50
C SER A 31 -4.84 -6.72 0.72
N GLU A 32 -3.54 -6.95 0.51
CA GLU A 32 -2.69 -6.09 -0.32
C GLU A 32 -3.23 -6.02 -1.76
N VAL A 33 -3.53 -7.18 -2.35
CA VAL A 33 -4.06 -7.29 -3.71
C VAL A 33 -5.42 -6.62 -3.86
N ILE A 34 -6.30 -6.76 -2.86
CA ILE A 34 -7.59 -6.04 -2.81
C ILE A 34 -7.36 -4.52 -2.84
N LEU A 35 -6.42 -4.03 -2.03
CA LEU A 35 -6.11 -2.60 -1.95
C LEU A 35 -5.50 -2.08 -3.26
N ASP A 36 -4.65 -2.84 -3.93
CA ASP A 36 -4.07 -2.38 -5.20
C ASP A 36 -5.09 -2.29 -6.32
N LEU A 37 -6.01 -3.25 -6.37
CA LEU A 37 -6.99 -3.38 -7.44
C LEU A 37 -8.31 -2.66 -7.13
N HIS A 38 -8.37 -1.90 -6.04
CA HIS A 38 -9.62 -1.28 -5.55
C HIS A 38 -10.23 -0.25 -6.52
N THR A 39 -9.43 0.35 -7.39
CA THR A 39 -9.90 1.34 -8.38
C THR A 39 -10.61 0.70 -9.56
N ILE A 40 -10.41 -0.60 -9.81
CA ILE A 40 -10.98 -1.32 -10.95
C ILE A 40 -12.42 -1.71 -10.64
N ARG A 41 -13.37 -0.96 -11.22
CA ARG A 41 -14.81 -1.14 -10.93
C ARG A 41 -15.46 -2.35 -11.59
N ASP A 42 -14.83 -2.89 -12.64
CA ASP A 42 -15.31 -4.07 -13.36
C ASP A 42 -15.11 -5.38 -12.56
N LEU A 43 -14.32 -5.34 -11.48
CA LEU A 43 -14.05 -6.51 -10.65
C LEU A 43 -14.29 -6.27 -9.16
N GLN A 44 -14.55 -7.36 -8.44
CA GLN A 44 -14.56 -7.39 -6.99
C GLN A 44 -13.67 -8.54 -6.52
N ILE A 45 -12.87 -8.30 -5.49
CA ILE A 45 -12.07 -9.35 -4.84
C ILE A 45 -12.58 -9.53 -3.41
N ARG A 46 -12.85 -10.78 -3.02
CA ARG A 46 -13.19 -11.16 -1.65
C ARG A 46 -12.14 -12.11 -1.10
N ARG A 47 -11.63 -11.77 0.08
CA ARG A 47 -10.72 -12.62 0.84
C ARG A 47 -11.49 -13.77 1.49
N VAL A 48 -10.97 -14.99 1.38
CA VAL A 48 -11.47 -16.21 2.03
C VAL A 48 -10.32 -16.87 2.76
N THR A 49 -10.38 -16.96 4.09
CA THR A 49 -9.33 -17.63 4.86
C THR A 49 -9.56 -19.14 4.92
N ARG A 50 -8.49 -19.91 5.17
CA ARG A 50 -8.56 -21.37 5.37
C ARG A 50 -9.64 -21.79 6.38
N ASP A 51 -9.84 -21.00 7.44
CA ASP A 51 -10.83 -21.27 8.49
C ASP A 51 -12.28 -21.23 7.99
N ASN A 52 -12.53 -20.70 6.78
CA ASN A 52 -13.82 -20.81 6.12
C ASN A 52 -13.93 -22.20 5.44
N GLU A 53 -14.14 -23.23 6.26
CA GLU A 53 -14.24 -24.63 5.81
C GLU A 53 -15.33 -24.84 4.76
N TRP A 54 -16.44 -24.10 4.88
CA TRP A 54 -17.56 -24.18 3.94
C TRP A 54 -17.14 -23.78 2.52
N LEU A 55 -16.56 -22.59 2.34
CA LEU A 55 -16.13 -22.12 1.02
C LEU A 55 -14.93 -22.91 0.48
N THR A 56 -13.99 -23.31 1.33
CA THR A 56 -12.81 -24.09 0.90
C THR A 56 -13.21 -25.48 0.41
N THR A 57 -14.13 -26.16 1.10
CA THR A 57 -14.69 -27.44 0.67
C THR A 57 -15.52 -27.29 -0.60
N MET A 58 -16.42 -26.30 -0.64
CA MET A 58 -17.31 -26.05 -1.77
C MET A 58 -16.53 -25.86 -3.08
N TYR A 59 -15.43 -25.10 -3.04
CA TYR A 59 -14.59 -24.83 -4.21
C TYR A 59 -13.39 -25.77 -4.34
N LYS A 60 -13.32 -26.83 -3.51
CA LYS A 60 -12.25 -27.85 -3.51
C LYS A 60 -10.86 -27.22 -3.46
N VAL A 61 -10.69 -26.20 -2.63
CA VAL A 61 -9.42 -25.50 -2.42
C VAL A 61 -8.64 -26.20 -1.32
N THR A 62 -7.58 -26.90 -1.73
CA THR A 62 -6.69 -27.64 -0.81
C THR A 62 -5.32 -26.98 -0.64
N ASN A 63 -4.92 -26.11 -1.57
CA ASN A 63 -3.64 -25.42 -1.59
C ASN A 63 -3.86 -23.91 -1.53
N PHE A 64 -3.01 -23.22 -0.78
CA PHE A 64 -3.07 -21.78 -0.55
C PHE A 64 -1.72 -21.13 -0.94
N PRO A 65 -1.72 -19.94 -1.56
CA PRO A 65 -2.89 -19.18 -1.99
C PRO A 65 -3.57 -19.81 -3.22
N ALA A 66 -4.86 -19.52 -3.42
CA ALA A 66 -5.61 -19.89 -4.62
C ALA A 66 -6.60 -18.80 -5.02
N ILE A 67 -6.87 -18.67 -6.31
CA ILE A 67 -7.83 -17.69 -6.82
C ILE A 67 -8.88 -18.40 -7.67
N MET A 68 -10.13 -18.15 -7.33
CA MET A 68 -11.30 -18.54 -8.13
C MET A 68 -11.94 -17.28 -8.70
N VAL A 69 -12.28 -17.28 -9.97
CA VAL A 69 -13.01 -16.18 -10.63
C VAL A 69 -14.37 -16.65 -11.10
N PHE A 70 -15.36 -15.79 -10.93
CA PHE A 70 -16.75 -16.00 -11.29
C PHE A 70 -17.18 -14.87 -12.22
N ASP A 71 -17.84 -15.21 -13.33
CA ASP A 71 -18.53 -14.23 -14.16
C ASP A 71 -20.05 -14.24 -13.91
N ARG A 72 -20.73 -13.23 -14.45
CA ARG A 72 -22.19 -13.07 -14.37
C ARG A 72 -22.97 -14.16 -15.14
N GLY A 73 -22.29 -14.93 -16.00
CA GLY A 73 -22.85 -16.02 -16.79
C GLY A 73 -22.75 -17.38 -16.11
N ASP A 74 -22.53 -17.41 -14.79
CA ASP A 74 -22.34 -18.63 -13.99
C ASP A 74 -21.09 -19.46 -14.35
N THR A 75 -20.11 -18.87 -15.04
CA THR A 75 -18.83 -19.54 -15.30
C THR A 75 -17.88 -19.35 -14.12
N GLN A 76 -17.28 -20.45 -13.68
CA GLN A 76 -16.24 -20.47 -12.65
C GLN A 76 -14.91 -20.92 -13.26
N THR A 77 -13.82 -20.22 -12.96
CA THR A 77 -12.46 -20.60 -13.40
C THR A 77 -11.49 -20.51 -12.24
N ARG A 78 -10.58 -21.49 -12.12
CA ARG A 78 -9.46 -21.43 -11.18
C ARG A 78 -8.25 -20.82 -11.88
N LEU A 79 -7.68 -19.76 -11.31
CA LEU A 79 -6.47 -19.14 -11.85
C LEU A 79 -5.23 -19.84 -11.29
N LYS A 80 -4.23 -20.07 -12.16
CA LYS A 80 -2.95 -20.64 -11.77
C LYS A 80 -2.03 -19.55 -11.24
N ILE A 81 -1.66 -19.65 -9.97
CA ILE A 81 -0.67 -18.77 -9.35
C ILE A 81 0.70 -19.47 -9.44
N SER A 82 1.53 -19.02 -10.37
CA SER A 82 2.90 -19.55 -10.51
C SER A 82 3.88 -18.92 -9.52
N VAL A 83 3.63 -17.65 -9.16
CA VAL A 83 4.47 -16.87 -8.24
C VAL A 83 3.55 -16.31 -7.14
N PRO A 84 3.57 -16.86 -5.92
CA PRO A 84 2.68 -16.46 -4.83
C PRO A 84 3.17 -15.18 -4.12
N THR A 85 3.52 -14.15 -4.89
CA THR A 85 3.82 -12.80 -4.41
C THR A 85 2.70 -11.83 -4.79
N ARG A 86 2.68 -10.64 -4.18
CA ARG A 86 1.70 -9.58 -4.48
C ARG A 86 1.68 -9.24 -5.97
N GLU A 87 2.84 -8.98 -6.55
CA GLU A 87 2.99 -8.65 -7.98
C GLU A 87 2.59 -9.82 -8.87
N GLY A 88 2.99 -11.04 -8.50
CA GLY A 88 2.65 -12.25 -9.25
C GLY A 88 1.15 -12.50 -9.30
N VAL A 89 0.47 -12.31 -8.17
CA VAL A 89 -1.00 -12.41 -8.08
C VAL A 89 -1.68 -11.32 -8.90
N ILE A 90 -1.25 -10.06 -8.76
CA ILE A 90 -1.81 -8.94 -9.52
C ILE A 90 -1.68 -9.21 -11.01
N GLN A 91 -0.52 -9.69 -11.46
CA GLN A 91 -0.30 -10.01 -12.86
C GLN A 91 -1.25 -11.11 -13.35
N VAL A 92 -1.47 -12.17 -12.56
CA VAL A 92 -2.43 -13.23 -12.90
C VAL A 92 -3.86 -12.68 -13.07
N ILE A 93 -4.30 -11.77 -12.19
CA ILE A 93 -5.61 -11.14 -12.31
C ILE A 93 -5.66 -10.23 -13.54
N LYS A 94 -4.64 -9.40 -13.78
CA LYS A 94 -4.55 -8.55 -14.96
C LYS A 94 -4.57 -9.34 -16.27
N ASP A 95 -3.83 -10.44 -16.34
CA ASP A 95 -3.77 -11.29 -17.53
C ASP A 95 -5.13 -11.94 -17.80
N PHE A 96 -5.83 -12.40 -16.77
CA PHE A 96 -7.21 -12.87 -16.90
C PHE A 96 -8.12 -11.76 -17.45
N MET A 97 -8.05 -10.55 -16.89
CA MET A 97 -8.89 -9.44 -17.33
C MET A 97 -8.60 -9.03 -18.78
N ARG A 98 -7.32 -8.98 -19.18
CA ARG A 98 -6.92 -8.75 -20.59
C ARG A 98 -7.45 -9.83 -21.52
N SER A 99 -7.44 -11.11 -21.08
CA SER A 99 -8.01 -12.21 -21.87
C SER A 99 -9.52 -12.08 -22.11
N LYS A 100 -10.20 -11.28 -21.30
CA LYS A 100 -11.62 -10.95 -21.42
C LYS A 100 -11.86 -9.61 -22.12
N GLY A 101 -10.83 -9.00 -22.71
CA GLY A 101 -10.91 -7.75 -23.45
C GLY A 101 -11.06 -6.51 -22.56
N MET A 102 -10.74 -6.60 -21.26
CA MET A 102 -10.71 -5.43 -20.39
C MET A 102 -9.29 -4.95 -20.20
N GLU A 103 -9.10 -3.66 -20.42
CA GLU A 103 -7.85 -2.98 -20.13
C GLU A 103 -7.78 -2.70 -18.64
N VAL A 104 -6.83 -3.36 -17.97
CA VAL A 104 -6.56 -3.14 -16.55
C VAL A 104 -5.30 -2.32 -16.44
N GLU A 105 -5.48 -1.01 -16.53
CA GLU A 105 -4.48 -0.08 -16.07
C GLU A 105 -4.67 0.05 -14.56
N LEU A 106 -3.69 -0.45 -13.81
CA LEU A 106 -3.55 0.04 -12.45
C LEU A 106 -3.10 1.47 -12.63
N GLU A 107 -3.78 2.41 -11.96
CA GLU A 107 -3.09 3.64 -11.62
C GLU A 107 -1.85 3.17 -10.87
N GLU A 108 -0.67 3.33 -11.48
CA GLU A 108 0.55 3.35 -10.69
C GLU A 108 0.23 4.28 -9.54
N PRO A 109 0.45 3.87 -8.27
CA PRO A 109 0.13 4.73 -7.13
C PRO A 109 0.70 6.07 -7.50
N ALA A 110 -0.18 7.07 -7.67
CA ALA A 110 0.17 8.31 -8.35
C ALA A 110 1.54 8.68 -7.81
N LYS A 111 2.58 8.65 -8.68
CA LYS A 111 3.89 9.21 -8.30
C LYS A 111 3.49 10.49 -7.61
N PRO A 112 3.79 10.66 -6.30
CA PRO A 112 3.15 11.66 -5.47
C PRO A 112 3.11 12.90 -6.33
N THR A 113 1.90 13.31 -6.70
CA THR A 113 1.75 14.47 -7.56
C THR A 113 2.26 15.58 -6.68
N ASN A 114 3.55 15.87 -6.81
CA ASN A 114 4.12 17.10 -6.36
C ASN A 114 3.17 18.14 -6.94
N PRO A 115 2.49 18.95 -6.11
CA PRO A 115 1.82 20.12 -6.62
C PRO A 115 2.81 20.79 -7.56
N ALA A 116 2.43 20.91 -8.83
CA ALA A 116 3.29 21.48 -9.84
C ALA A 116 3.91 22.77 -9.26
N PRO A 117 5.25 22.95 -9.31
CA PRO A 117 5.84 24.23 -9.00
C PRO A 117 5.18 25.24 -9.92
N ALA A 118 4.59 26.28 -9.33
CA ALA A 118 4.11 27.42 -10.10
C ALA A 118 5.26 27.92 -11.00
N ALA A 119 5.01 27.87 -12.31
CA ALA A 119 5.65 28.62 -13.39
C ALA A 119 7.20 28.83 -13.37
N GLY A 120 7.89 27.95 -14.11
CA GLY A 120 8.87 28.31 -15.15
C GLY A 120 10.39 28.23 -14.83
N PRO A 121 11.30 28.14 -15.83
CA PRO A 121 11.14 27.71 -17.25
C PRO A 121 12.01 26.48 -17.66
N GLN A 122 11.38 25.62 -18.49
CA GLN A 122 11.85 24.76 -19.59
C GLN A 122 13.20 23.99 -19.59
N GLU A 123 13.07 22.70 -19.98
CA GLU A 123 14.00 21.80 -20.69
C GLU A 123 15.24 21.26 -19.93
N SER A 124 15.56 19.96 -19.98
CA SER A 124 15.43 19.02 -21.09
C SER A 124 15.14 17.59 -20.64
N ASP A 125 14.30 16.89 -21.42
CA ASP A 125 14.25 15.43 -21.49
C ASP A 125 15.66 14.84 -21.63
N ILE A 126 16.04 13.97 -20.70
CA ILE A 126 17.01 12.91 -21.00
C ILE A 126 16.34 11.59 -20.65
N ALA A 127 16.04 10.85 -21.70
CA ALA A 127 15.60 9.48 -21.67
C ALA A 127 16.54 8.63 -20.80
N HIS A 128 15.98 7.90 -19.83
CA HIS A 128 16.63 6.71 -19.31
C HIS A 128 15.96 5.48 -19.90
N SER A 129 16.38 5.21 -21.14
CA SER A 129 16.44 3.89 -21.73
C SER A 129 17.11 2.88 -20.78
N ASN A 130 16.54 1.68 -20.68
CA ASN A 130 17.20 0.39 -20.48
C ASN A 130 18.52 0.37 -19.71
N VAL A 131 18.47 0.13 -18.40
CA VAL A 131 19.52 -0.56 -17.62
C VAL A 131 18.76 -1.27 -16.47
N GLY A 132 18.61 -2.59 -16.44
CA GLY A 132 19.72 -3.54 -16.38
C GLY A 132 20.34 -3.54 -14.98
N THR A 133 19.63 -4.05 -13.97
CA THR A 133 20.23 -4.55 -12.71
C THR A 133 21.17 -3.59 -11.93
N THR A 134 20.74 -2.44 -11.42
CA THR A 134 21.48 -1.74 -10.32
C THR A 134 20.63 -0.86 -9.36
N SER A 135 19.31 -0.70 -9.53
CA SER A 135 18.55 0.28 -8.72
C SER A 135 18.17 -0.15 -7.30
N ARG A 136 18.44 -1.40 -6.88
CA ARG A 136 18.06 -1.88 -5.53
C ARG A 136 18.94 -1.30 -4.41
N ASP A 137 20.09 -0.73 -4.74
CA ASP A 137 21.08 -0.21 -3.77
C ASP A 137 21.13 1.33 -3.72
N LEU A 138 20.15 2.03 -4.31
CA LEU A 138 20.10 3.49 -4.30
C LEU A 138 19.15 4.01 -3.20
N LEU A 139 19.67 4.82 -2.29
CA LEU A 139 18.90 5.52 -1.26
C LEU A 139 18.59 6.95 -1.71
N TYR A 140 17.32 7.26 -1.94
CA TYR A 140 16.90 8.61 -2.32
C TYR A 140 16.71 9.50 -1.08
N GLN A 141 17.30 10.69 -1.10
CA GLN A 141 17.14 11.68 -0.02
C GLN A 141 15.67 12.07 0.19
N ALA A 142 14.87 12.09 -0.88
CA ALA A 142 13.44 12.40 -0.81
C ALA A 142 12.67 11.37 0.06
N ASP A 143 13.07 10.10 0.03
CA ASP A 143 12.44 9.05 0.83
C ASP A 143 12.77 9.24 2.32
N LEU A 144 14.02 9.60 2.64
CA LEU A 144 14.43 9.92 4.01
C LEU A 144 13.64 11.12 4.56
N GLU A 145 13.58 12.21 3.80
CA GLU A 145 12.90 13.44 4.22
C GLU A 145 11.39 13.21 4.40
N ASN A 146 10.77 12.45 3.49
CA ASN A 146 9.36 12.08 3.61
C ASN A 146 9.08 11.18 4.81
N ALA A 147 9.96 10.22 5.11
CA ALA A 147 9.82 9.35 6.28
C ALA A 147 9.85 10.15 7.59
N VAL A 148 10.80 11.08 7.73
CA VAL A 148 10.88 11.94 8.92
C VAL A 148 9.67 12.87 9.01
N ARG A 149 9.29 13.52 7.90
CA ARG A 149 8.11 14.39 7.86
C ARG A 149 6.85 13.65 8.29
N PHE A 150 6.63 12.43 7.79
CA PHE A 150 5.48 11.61 8.14
C PHE A 150 5.46 11.26 9.64
N SER A 151 6.61 10.88 10.21
CA SER A 151 6.68 10.55 11.63
C SER A 151 6.34 11.76 12.52
N LEU A 152 6.87 12.94 12.18
CA LEU A 152 6.59 14.19 12.93
C LEU A 152 5.14 14.66 12.78
N GLU A 153 4.67 14.83 11.54
CA GLU A 153 3.38 15.46 11.24
C GLU A 153 2.18 14.54 11.48
N ARG A 154 2.39 13.22 11.46
CA ARG A 154 1.31 12.24 11.55
C ARG A 154 1.44 11.34 12.76
N GLU A 155 2.51 10.59 12.91
CA GLU A 155 2.60 9.57 13.97
C GLU A 155 2.64 10.19 15.37
N ILE A 156 3.54 11.16 15.56
CA ILE A 156 3.71 11.85 16.85
C ILE A 156 2.49 12.74 17.12
N SER A 157 2.00 13.45 16.09
CA SER A 157 0.85 14.35 16.20
C SER A 157 -0.48 13.63 16.50
N MET A 158 -0.60 12.33 16.22
CA MET A 158 -1.79 11.52 16.52
C MET A 158 -1.87 11.05 17.98
N LYS A 159 -0.80 11.17 18.78
CA LYS A 159 -0.83 10.79 20.19
C LYS A 159 -1.57 11.85 21.00
N LYS A 160 -2.53 11.44 21.83
CA LYS A 160 -3.30 12.38 22.67
C LYS A 160 -2.40 13.12 23.64
N ASN A 161 -1.65 12.38 24.47
CA ASN A 161 -0.67 12.90 25.41
C ASN A 161 0.64 12.11 25.26
N ILE A 162 1.77 12.80 25.33
CA ILE A 162 3.11 12.24 25.25
C ILE A 162 3.84 12.63 26.54
N GLU A 163 3.98 11.66 27.45
CA GLU A 163 4.54 11.86 28.79
C GLU A 163 5.38 10.66 29.25
N GLY A 164 6.10 10.82 30.35
CA GLY A 164 6.89 9.75 30.98
C GLY A 164 7.89 9.10 30.02
N SER A 165 7.91 7.76 29.98
CA SER A 165 8.81 7.00 29.11
C SER A 165 8.60 7.25 27.62
N THR A 166 7.36 7.57 27.20
CA THR A 166 7.05 7.87 25.79
C THR A 166 7.64 9.22 25.38
N PHE A 167 7.62 10.19 26.28
CA PHE A 167 8.23 11.50 26.04
C PHE A 167 9.75 11.43 26.05
N GLN A 168 10.33 10.60 26.91
CA GLN A 168 11.77 10.32 26.87
C GLN A 168 12.19 9.69 25.53
N ALA A 169 11.43 8.73 25.02
CA ALA A 169 11.66 8.13 23.71
C ALA A 169 11.58 9.17 22.57
N LEU A 170 10.61 10.10 22.62
CA LEU A 170 10.52 11.20 21.67
C LEU A 170 11.75 12.11 21.71
N LYS A 171 12.23 12.47 22.91
CA LYS A 171 13.47 13.26 23.07
C LYS A 171 14.67 12.56 22.46
N ASP A 172 14.82 11.27 22.72
CA ASP A 172 15.94 10.48 22.18
C ASP A 172 15.86 10.32 20.67
N TYR A 173 14.67 10.10 20.11
CA TYR A 173 14.41 10.09 18.67
C TYR A 173 14.81 11.41 18.00
N LEU A 174 14.32 12.55 18.51
CA LEU A 174 14.63 13.87 17.97
C LEU A 174 16.13 14.20 18.09
N ARG A 175 16.79 13.76 19.17
CA ARG A 175 18.25 13.92 19.34
C ARG A 175 19.02 13.19 18.25
N VAL A 176 18.63 11.94 17.94
CA VAL A 176 19.27 11.14 16.89
C VAL A 176 19.10 11.82 15.53
N ILE A 177 17.89 12.29 15.21
CA ILE A 177 17.63 12.99 13.94
C ILE A 177 18.46 14.26 13.85
N ALA A 178 18.44 15.12 14.88
CA ALA A 178 19.19 16.37 14.87
C ALA A 178 20.70 16.15 14.70
N ARG A 179 21.24 15.03 15.21
CA ARG A 179 22.68 14.75 15.19
C ARG A 179 23.16 14.00 13.95
N TYR A 180 22.36 13.13 13.37
CA TYR A 180 22.83 12.15 12.37
C TYR A 180 22.06 12.18 11.04
N PHE A 181 20.93 12.89 10.95
CA PHE A 181 20.12 12.86 9.73
C PHE A 181 20.85 13.57 8.56
N PRO A 182 21.06 12.89 7.42
CA PRO A 182 21.95 13.36 6.35
C PRO A 182 21.27 14.39 5.45
N LEU A 183 21.27 15.66 5.86
CA LEU A 183 20.58 16.76 5.16
C LEU A 183 21.47 17.58 4.25
N LYS A 184 20.87 18.14 3.19
CA LYS A 184 21.44 19.29 2.48
C LYS A 184 21.26 20.56 3.33
N ARG A 185 22.20 21.52 3.19
CA ARG A 185 22.33 22.72 4.03
C ARG A 185 20.98 23.41 4.31
N GLY A 186 20.66 23.65 5.59
CA GLY A 186 19.46 24.37 6.05
C GLY A 186 18.56 23.58 7.01
N ASN A 187 18.37 22.28 6.77
CA ASN A 187 17.42 21.47 7.56
C ASN A 187 17.99 21.03 8.94
N SER A 188 19.30 21.11 9.16
CA SER A 188 19.90 20.76 10.46
C SER A 188 19.45 21.73 11.57
N GLU A 189 19.34 23.03 11.24
CA GLU A 189 18.90 24.06 12.18
C GLU A 189 17.44 23.85 12.61
N PHE A 190 16.59 23.36 11.69
CA PHE A 190 15.20 23.00 12.02
C PHE A 190 15.15 21.91 13.09
N PHE A 191 15.85 20.79 12.91
CA PHE A 191 15.82 19.69 13.88
C PHE A 191 16.46 20.06 15.22
N THR A 192 17.51 20.89 15.21
CA THR A 192 18.10 21.42 16.45
C THR A 192 17.08 22.27 17.22
N LYS A 193 16.41 23.23 16.56
CA LYS A 193 15.38 24.06 17.18
C LYS A 193 14.17 23.26 17.66
N LEU A 194 13.74 22.26 16.87
CA LEU A 194 12.65 21.37 17.25
C LEU A 194 13.00 20.56 18.50
N TYR A 195 14.21 19.99 18.54
CA TYR A 195 14.72 19.27 19.71
C TYR A 195 14.79 20.18 20.94
N GLU A 196 15.31 21.39 20.82
CA GLU A 196 15.37 22.37 21.92
C GLU A 196 13.97 22.76 22.43
N ASN A 197 13.03 23.02 21.52
CA ASN A 197 11.66 23.37 21.90
C ASN A 197 10.97 22.23 22.67
N VAL A 198 11.12 20.99 22.21
CA VAL A 198 10.48 19.81 22.84
C VAL A 198 11.16 19.45 24.15
N THR A 199 12.48 19.56 24.24
CA THR A 199 13.22 19.18 25.45
C THR A 199 13.02 20.14 26.61
N SER A 200 12.67 21.40 26.35
CA SER A 200 12.32 22.40 27.36
C SER A 200 11.02 22.10 28.14
N ARG A 201 10.24 21.11 27.69
CA ARG A 201 8.96 20.72 28.30
C ARG A 201 9.10 19.41 29.10
N GLU A 202 8.13 19.15 29.96
CA GLU A 202 7.98 17.89 30.73
C GLU A 202 7.01 16.89 30.07
N SER A 203 6.07 17.39 29.27
CA SER A 203 5.15 16.62 28.44
C SER A 203 4.64 17.47 27.27
N ILE A 204 4.02 16.83 26.27
CA ILE A 204 3.38 17.52 25.14
C ILE A 204 2.20 16.70 24.61
N SER A 205 1.14 17.35 24.15
CA SER A 205 0.10 16.68 23.36
C SER A 205 0.48 16.59 21.89
N GLY A 206 -0.01 15.59 21.16
CA GLY A 206 0.23 15.50 19.71
C GLY A 206 -0.34 16.70 18.94
N LYS A 207 -1.39 17.34 19.46
CA LYS A 207 -1.93 18.59 18.87
C LYS A 207 -0.99 19.78 19.02
N GLU A 208 -0.30 19.89 20.16
CA GLU A 208 0.68 20.97 20.40
C GLU A 208 2.02 20.72 19.71
N PHE A 209 2.30 19.46 19.35
CA PHE A 209 3.48 19.08 18.61
C PHE A 209 3.39 19.47 17.11
N LYS A 210 2.18 19.46 16.55
CA LYS A 210 1.90 19.81 15.15
C LYS A 210 2.01 21.32 14.91
#